data_AF-A0A533Y7M2-F1
#
_entry.id   AF-A0A533Y7M2-F1
#
_cell.length_a   1.000
_cell.length_b   1.000
_cell.length_c   1.000
_cell.angle_alpha   90.00
_cell.angle_beta   90.00
_cell.angle_gamma   90.00
#
_symmetry.space_group_name_H-M   'P 1'
#
loop_
_entity.id
_entity.type
_entity.pdbx_description
1 polymer ?
#
loop_
_entity_poly.entity_id
_entity_poly.type
_entity_poly.pdbx_seq_one_letter_code
_entity_poly.pdbx_strand_id
1 'polypeptide(L)'
;MEGIFGKPIVTQEEMRTRIRELGRQITADYAQKDLILVGVLKGAFAFYADLARAIRLPLRVDFVVVSSYTRRSKSSGKIKVLTELTEDIAGRDVLLVEDIVDSGRTIQHLRKKLGAKK
;
A
#
# COMPACT_ATOMS: atom_id res chain seq x y z
N MET A 1 -10.23 -20.94 20.25
CA MET A 1 -10.05 -19.77 19.36
C MET A 1 -10.74 -18.52 19.90
N GLU A 2 -11.86 -18.67 20.61
CA GLU A 2 -12.63 -17.56 21.24
C GLU A 2 -11.93 -16.83 22.40
N GLY A 3 -10.80 -17.33 22.91
CA GLY A 3 -10.03 -16.67 23.98
C GLY A 3 -8.83 -15.84 23.52
N ILE A 4 -8.53 -15.82 22.22
CA ILE A 4 -7.32 -15.15 21.67
C ILE A 4 -7.67 -13.84 20.95
N PHE A 5 -8.87 -13.76 20.36
CA PHE A 5 -9.30 -12.60 19.58
C PHE A 5 -10.44 -11.87 20.28
N GLY A 6 -10.34 -10.53 20.35
CA GLY A 6 -11.42 -9.68 20.81
C GLY A 6 -12.55 -9.54 19.79
N LYS A 7 -13.51 -8.65 20.06
CA LYS A 7 -14.58 -8.33 19.11
C LYS A 7 -13.98 -7.77 17.80
N PRO A 8 -14.49 -8.16 16.62
CA PRO A 8 -14.00 -7.63 15.36
C PRO A 8 -14.24 -6.12 15.28
N ILE A 9 -13.20 -5.36 14.92
CA ILE A 9 -13.29 -3.91 14.66
C ILE A 9 -13.91 -3.66 13.28
N VAL A 10 -13.55 -4.51 12.31
CA VAL A 10 -14.07 -4.49 10.93
C VAL A 10 -14.38 -5.92 10.54
N THR A 11 -15.61 -6.16 10.12
CA THR A 11 -16.04 -7.45 9.58
C THR A 11 -15.52 -7.65 8.16
N GLN A 12 -15.50 -8.89 7.70
CA GLN A 12 -15.11 -9.19 6.33
C GLN A 12 -16.02 -8.52 5.28
N GLU A 13 -17.32 -8.41 5.57
CA GLU A 13 -18.30 -7.79 4.67
C GLU A 13 -18.10 -6.27 4.58
N GLU A 14 -17.84 -5.61 5.70
CA GLU A 14 -17.49 -4.18 5.75
C GLU A 14 -16.19 -3.91 4.99
N MET A 15 -15.15 -4.73 5.19
CA MET A 15 -13.88 -4.61 4.47
C MET A 15 -14.09 -4.77 2.95
N ARG A 16 -14.81 -5.80 2.51
CA ARG A 16 -15.10 -6.03 1.08
C ARG A 16 -15.89 -4.88 0.47
N THR A 17 -16.90 -4.38 1.18
CA THR A 17 -17.72 -3.25 0.73
C THR A 17 -16.85 -2.01 0.56
N ARG A 18 -16.00 -1.70 1.55
CA ARG A 18 -15.10 -0.56 1.48
C ARG A 18 -14.08 -0.68 0.35
N ILE A 19 -13.53 -1.87 0.11
CA ILE A 19 -12.60 -2.11 -1.00
C ILE A 19 -13.28 -1.87 -2.36
N ARG A 20 -14.54 -2.31 -2.54
CA ARG A 20 -15.29 -2.05 -3.79
C ARG A 20 -15.54 -0.55 -4.00
N GLU A 21 -15.83 0.19 -2.93
CA GLU A 21 -15.97 1.65 -3.00
C GLU A 21 -14.67 2.33 -3.40
N LEU A 22 -13.55 1.98 -2.75
CA LEU A 22 -12.23 2.49 -3.08
C LEU A 22 -11.83 2.15 -4.52
N GLY A 23 -12.08 0.92 -4.97
CA GLY A 23 -11.84 0.51 -6.35
C GLY A 23 -12.59 1.37 -7.36
N ARG A 24 -13.88 1.66 -7.12
CA ARG A 24 -14.66 2.57 -7.96
C ARG A 24 -14.11 4.00 -7.96
N GLN A 25 -13.75 4.52 -6.78
CA GLN A 25 -13.18 5.85 -6.64
C GLN A 25 -11.86 5.97 -7.41
N ILE A 26 -10.92 5.05 -7.19
CA ILE A 26 -9.63 5.03 -7.87
C ILE A 26 -9.81 4.87 -9.39
N THR A 27 -10.75 4.03 -9.82
CA THR A 27 -11.06 3.87 -11.25
C THR A 27 -11.47 5.20 -11.90
N ALA A 28 -12.29 5.99 -11.21
CA ALA A 28 -12.71 7.31 -11.70
C ALA A 28 -11.55 8.32 -11.66
N ASP A 29 -10.83 8.41 -10.53
CA ASP A 29 -9.76 9.38 -10.30
C ASP A 29 -8.56 9.20 -11.24
N TYR A 30 -8.33 7.98 -11.70
CA TYR A 30 -7.25 7.60 -12.60
C TYR A 30 -7.72 7.16 -14.00
N ALA A 31 -8.95 7.50 -14.38
CA ALA A 31 -9.44 7.26 -15.73
C ALA A 31 -8.46 7.85 -16.76
N GLN A 32 -8.07 7.03 -17.75
CA GLN A 32 -7.13 7.39 -18.82
C GLN A 32 -5.69 7.72 -18.38
N LYS A 33 -5.30 7.39 -17.14
CA LYS A 33 -3.91 7.55 -16.65
C LYS A 33 -3.14 6.22 -16.72
N ASP A 34 -1.83 6.28 -16.89
CA ASP A 34 -0.94 5.10 -16.73
C ASP A 34 -0.65 4.89 -15.24
N LEU A 35 -1.48 4.06 -14.60
CA LEU A 35 -1.46 3.82 -13.16
C LEU A 35 -0.64 2.58 -12.81
N ILE A 36 0.33 2.77 -11.92
CA ILE A 36 1.04 1.70 -11.22
C ILE A 36 0.63 1.65 -9.75
N LEU A 37 0.23 0.47 -9.29
CA LEU A 37 -0.13 0.19 -7.91
C LEU A 37 1.07 -0.45 -7.20
N VAL A 38 1.60 0.21 -6.17
CA VAL A 38 2.79 -0.24 -5.44
C VAL A 38 2.41 -0.64 -4.01
N GLY A 39 2.50 -1.94 -3.70
CA GLY A 39 2.18 -2.48 -2.38
C GLY A 39 3.39 -2.47 -1.44
N VAL A 40 3.20 -2.03 -0.19
CA VAL A 40 4.26 -2.11 0.83
C VAL A 40 4.18 -3.44 1.57
N LEU A 41 5.20 -4.26 1.38
CA LEU A 41 5.28 -5.58 1.99
C LEU A 41 5.81 -5.51 3.43
N LYS A 42 5.32 -6.38 4.33
CA LYS A 42 4.45 -7.55 4.04
C LYS A 42 2.96 -7.31 4.27
N GLY A 43 2.61 -6.44 5.22
CA GLY A 43 1.25 -6.36 5.77
C GLY A 43 0.18 -5.98 4.75
N ALA A 44 0.49 -5.13 3.78
CA ALA A 44 -0.46 -4.68 2.78
C ALA A 44 -0.89 -5.77 1.77
N PHE A 45 -0.23 -6.94 1.70
CA PHE A 45 -0.41 -7.87 0.58
C PHE A 45 -1.86 -8.30 0.33
N ALA A 46 -2.63 -8.58 1.40
CA ALA A 46 -4.00 -9.05 1.29
C ALA A 46 -4.92 -7.93 0.82
N PHE A 47 -4.84 -6.78 1.48
CA PHE A 47 -5.60 -5.58 1.11
C PHE A 47 -5.26 -5.11 -0.31
N TYR A 48 -3.97 -5.12 -0.67
CA TYR A 48 -3.47 -4.82 -2.01
C TYR A 48 -4.12 -5.70 -3.07
N ALA A 49 -4.11 -7.03 -2.86
CA ALA A 49 -4.65 -7.97 -3.84
C ALA A 49 -6.15 -7.79 -4.04
N ASP A 50 -6.90 -7.57 -2.96
CA ASP A 50 -8.33 -7.29 -3.02
C ASP A 50 -8.62 -5.94 -3.70
N LEU A 51 -7.85 -4.91 -3.39
CA LEU A 51 -7.98 -3.58 -4.00
C LEU A 51 -7.64 -3.58 -5.49
N ALA A 52 -6.55 -4.24 -5.89
CA ALA A 52 -6.14 -4.36 -7.28
C ALA A 52 -7.23 -5.01 -8.14
N ARG A 53 -7.93 -6.04 -7.62
CA ARG A 53 -9.08 -6.66 -8.30
C ARG A 53 -10.31 -5.77 -8.40
N ALA A 54 -10.46 -4.81 -7.49
CA ALA A 54 -11.61 -3.92 -7.45
C ALA A 54 -11.48 -2.71 -8.40
N ILE A 55 -10.26 -2.33 -8.76
CA ILE A 55 -9.98 -1.24 -9.70
C ILE A 55 -10.20 -1.75 -11.14
N ARG A 56 -10.96 -1.00 -11.96
CA ARG A 56 -11.35 -1.38 -13.33
C ARG A 56 -10.59 -0.55 -14.37
N LEU A 57 -9.26 -0.60 -14.30
CA LEU A 57 -8.33 0.03 -15.23
C LEU A 57 -7.22 -0.96 -15.62
N PRO A 58 -6.53 -0.76 -16.75
CA PRO A 58 -5.22 -1.36 -16.96
C PRO A 58 -4.28 -0.93 -15.82
N LEU A 59 -3.70 -1.90 -15.12
CA LEU A 59 -2.84 -1.66 -13.96
C LEU A 59 -1.50 -2.35 -14.14
N ARG A 60 -0.43 -1.62 -13.81
CA ARG A 60 0.85 -2.23 -13.45
C ARG A 60 0.88 -2.45 -11.95
N VAL A 61 1.55 -3.51 -11.53
CA VAL A 61 1.64 -3.93 -10.13
C VAL A 61 3.10 -4.07 -9.74
N ASP A 62 3.48 -3.57 -8.58
CA ASP A 62 4.83 -3.71 -8.03
C ASP A 62 4.79 -3.69 -6.50
N PHE A 63 5.89 -4.05 -5.87
CA PHE A 63 6.01 -4.16 -4.42
C PHE A 63 7.33 -3.58 -3.91
N VAL A 64 7.26 -2.94 -2.75
CA VAL A 64 8.44 -2.52 -2.00
C VAL A 64 8.48 -3.23 -0.65
N VAL A 65 9.65 -3.75 -0.28
CA VAL A 65 9.87 -4.29 1.06
C VAL A 65 10.59 -3.23 1.89
N VAL A 66 10.00 -2.86 3.03
CA VAL A 66 10.61 -1.93 3.99
C VAL A 66 10.93 -2.66 5.28
N SER A 67 12.05 -2.30 5.90
CA SER A 67 12.36 -2.69 7.27
C SER A 67 12.58 -1.47 8.15
N SER A 68 11.96 -1.50 9.33
CA SER A 68 12.27 -0.54 10.39
C SER A 68 13.58 -0.95 11.07
N TYR A 69 14.49 0.00 11.32
CA TYR A 69 15.62 -0.25 12.21
C TYR A 69 15.11 -0.39 13.66
N THR A 70 14.83 -1.62 14.07
CA THR A 70 14.52 -2.03 15.44
C THR A 70 15.80 -2.23 16.23
N ARG A 71 16.25 -1.21 16.97
CA ARG A 71 17.00 -1.44 18.21
C ARG A 71 16.02 -1.30 19.37
N ARG A 72 16.07 -2.25 20.31
CA ARG A 72 15.14 -2.45 21.43
C ARG A 72 14.57 -1.11 21.97
N SER A 73 13.25 -1.07 22.10
CA SER A 73 12.43 -0.06 22.81
C SER A 73 12.03 1.23 22.07
N LYS A 74 12.73 1.70 21.02
CA LYS A 74 12.22 2.82 20.20
C LYS A 74 12.54 2.62 18.73
N SER A 75 11.53 2.71 17.86
CA SER A 75 11.79 2.83 16.42
C SER A 75 12.71 4.05 16.24
N SER A 76 13.90 3.84 15.67
CA SER A 76 14.84 4.93 15.39
C SER A 76 14.28 5.91 14.34
N GLY A 77 13.09 5.62 13.81
CA GLY A 77 12.46 6.35 12.71
C GLY A 77 13.25 6.26 11.40
N LYS A 78 14.31 5.45 11.35
CA LYS A 78 15.07 5.12 10.15
C LYS A 78 14.42 3.91 9.47
N ILE A 79 13.93 4.13 8.26
CA ILE A 79 13.38 3.09 7.38
C ILE A 79 14.47 2.71 6.38
N LYS A 80 14.64 1.41 6.14
CA LYS A 80 15.45 0.88 5.03
C LYS A 80 14.52 0.27 4.01
N VAL A 81 14.63 0.71 2.77
CA VAL A 81 13.98 0.04 1.64
C VAL A 81 14.91 -1.08 1.18
N LEU A 82 14.41 -2.32 1.18
CA LEU A 82 15.18 -3.54 0.91
C LEU A 82 15.13 -3.97 -0.54
N THR A 83 14.10 -3.56 -1.29
CA THR A 83 13.93 -3.88 -2.71
C THR A 83 13.88 -2.60 -3.55
N GLU A 84 14.22 -2.75 -4.82
CA GLU A 84 13.93 -1.73 -5.84
C GLU A 84 12.65 -2.12 -6.57
N LEU A 85 11.98 -1.12 -7.17
CA LEU A 85 10.86 -1.38 -8.08
C LEU A 85 11.38 -2.11 -9.31
N THR A 86 10.58 -3.06 -9.79
CA THR A 86 10.84 -3.78 -11.05
C THR A 86 10.22 -3.07 -12.25
N GLU A 87 9.13 -2.33 -12.03
CA GLU A 87 8.54 -1.48 -13.05
C GLU A 87 9.19 -0.09 -13.04
N ASP A 88 9.37 0.48 -14.23
CA ASP A 88 9.69 1.89 -14.36
C ASP A 88 8.48 2.73 -13.92
N ILE A 89 8.72 3.89 -13.31
CA ILE A 89 7.67 4.79 -12.82
C ILE A 89 7.77 6.21 -13.38
N ALA A 90 8.75 6.48 -14.25
CA ALA A 90 8.94 7.78 -14.86
C ALA A 90 7.70 8.19 -15.66
N GLY A 91 7.19 9.40 -15.40
CA GLY A 91 5.98 9.92 -16.05
C GLY A 91 4.66 9.18 -15.73
N ARG A 92 4.66 8.21 -14.80
CA ARG A 92 3.47 7.42 -14.43
C ARG A 92 2.82 7.91 -13.15
N ASP A 93 1.54 7.59 -12.98
CA ASP A 93 0.85 7.79 -11.72
C ASP A 93 1.10 6.62 -10.78
N VAL A 94 1.67 6.91 -9.61
CA VAL A 94 2.03 5.90 -8.61
C VAL A 94 1.06 5.97 -7.44
N LEU A 95 0.34 4.88 -7.21
CA LEU A 95 -0.54 4.73 -6.04
C LEU A 95 0.08 3.74 -5.05
N LEU A 96 0.53 4.26 -3.91
CA LEU A 96 1.07 3.45 -2.81
C LEU A 96 -0.05 2.84 -1.97
N VAL A 97 0.09 1.56 -1.61
CA VAL A 97 -0.86 0.83 -0.77
C VAL A 97 -0.15 0.28 0.46
N GLU A 98 -0.61 0.70 1.62
CA GLU A 98 -0.19 0.27 2.96
C GLU A 98 -1.38 -0.37 3.69
N ASP A 99 -1.10 -1.23 4.67
CA ASP A 99 -2.15 -1.78 5.55
C ASP A 99 -2.58 -0.78 6.62
N ILE A 100 -1.63 -0.10 7.25
CA ILE A 100 -1.86 0.85 8.34
C ILE A 100 -0.89 2.02 8.21
N VAL A 101 -1.42 3.24 8.28
CA VAL A 101 -0.63 4.46 8.42
C VAL A 101 -0.82 5.01 9.84
N ASP A 102 0.22 4.90 10.66
CA ASP A 102 0.29 5.50 12.00
C ASP A 102 1.02 6.86 11.92
N SER A 103 2.27 6.96 12.37
CA SER A 103 3.05 8.22 12.34
C SER A 103 3.35 8.81 10.94
N GLY A 104 3.05 8.10 9.85
CA GLY A 104 3.27 8.55 8.47
C GLY A 104 4.74 8.58 8.01
N ARG A 105 5.71 8.24 8.86
CA ARG A 105 7.16 8.32 8.52
C ARG A 105 7.56 7.40 7.36
N THR A 106 7.03 6.18 7.34
CA THR A 106 7.28 5.19 6.27
C THR A 106 6.81 5.71 4.94
N ILE A 107 5.55 6.16 4.86
CA ILE A 107 4.98 6.63 3.60
C ILE A 107 5.63 7.93 3.12
N GLN A 108 6.03 8.83 4.02
CA GLN A 108 6.80 10.03 3.67
C GLN A 108 8.17 9.69 3.06
N HIS A 109 8.88 8.72 3.66
CA HIS A 109 10.16 8.25 3.14
C HIS A 109 10.00 7.62 1.75
N LEU A 110 9.02 6.74 1.58
CA LEU A 110 8.72 6.10 0.30
C LEU A 110 8.32 7.14 -0.75
N ARG A 111 7.45 8.09 -0.43
CA ARG A 111 7.05 9.16 -1.34
C ARG A 111 8.24 9.98 -1.81
N LYS A 112 9.18 10.31 -0.92
CA LYS A 112 10.42 11.02 -1.29
C LYS A 112 11.32 10.16 -2.19
N LYS A 113 11.52 8.88 -1.86
CA LYS A 113 12.36 7.96 -2.66
C LYS A 113 11.78 7.76 -4.07
N LEU A 114 10.47 7.53 -4.17
CA LEU A 114 9.80 7.28 -5.45
C LEU A 114 9.62 8.56 -6.27
N GLY A 115 9.35 9.70 -5.62
CA GLY A 115 9.25 10.99 -6.31
C GLY A 115 10.56 11.43 -6.97
N ALA A 116 11.72 10.96 -6.48
CA ALA A 116 13.01 11.21 -7.12
C ALA A 116 13.24 10.38 -8.40
N LYS A 117 12.36 9.40 -8.69
CA LYS A 117 12.42 8.53 -9.86
C LYS A 117 11.29 8.81 -10.87
N LYS A 118 10.42 9.78 -10.58
CA LYS A 118 9.27 10.13 -11.42
C LYS A 118 9.67 11.11 -12.53
#